data_AF-A0AAE6G7X8-F1
#
_entry.id   AF-A0AAE6G7X8-F1
#
_cell.length_a   1.000
_cell.length_b   1.000
_cell.length_c   1.000
_cell.angle_alpha   90.00
_cell.angle_beta   90.00
_cell.angle_gamma   90.00
#
_symmetry.space_group_name_H-M   'P 1'
#
loop_
_entity.id
_entity.type
_entity.pdbx_description
1 polymer ?
#
loop_
_entity_poly.entity_id
_entity_poly.type
_entity_poly.pdbx_seq_one_letter_code
_entity_poly.pdbx_strand_id
1 'polypeptide(L)'
;MDTRAMTERLTIATPCEMRWEDMKGDARVRHCGACRLSVHNLSEMTTLEVEALLQPGGSVCVRLYRRPDGTVVTGDCRRIWSQQREEAVTLLGTAATVVAALSFLVLIGLLTITLYGDHIRRMFGSATAGALPATSPPAVSAPSPVLGGTGLHD
;
A
#
# COMPACT_ATOMS: atom_id res chain seq x y z
N MET A 1 -26.99 11.50 11.71
CA MET A 1 -28.27 11.98 11.14
C MET A 1 -28.09 12.12 9.63
N ASP A 2 -29.12 11.74 8.85
CA ASP A 2 -29.03 11.60 7.40
C ASP A 2 -29.11 12.96 6.70
N THR A 3 -28.05 13.35 5.98
CA THR A 3 -27.96 14.59 5.19
C THR A 3 -29.08 14.74 4.16
N ARG A 4 -29.77 13.65 3.80
CA ARG A 4 -30.98 13.69 2.96
C ARG A 4 -32.12 14.49 3.59
N ALA A 5 -32.37 14.32 4.88
CA ALA A 5 -33.45 15.03 5.57
C ALA A 5 -33.21 16.56 5.67
N MET A 6 -31.95 16.99 5.60
CA MET A 6 -31.60 18.42 5.58
C MET A 6 -31.82 19.03 4.19
N THR A 7 -31.57 18.26 3.14
CA THR A 7 -31.73 18.67 1.74
C THR A 7 -33.20 18.93 1.38
N GLU A 8 -34.11 18.08 1.87
CA GLU A 8 -35.57 18.22 1.66
C GLU A 8 -36.13 19.51 2.26
N ARG A 9 -35.50 20.03 3.32
CA ARG A 9 -35.92 21.25 4.03
C ARG A 9 -35.32 22.53 3.45
N LEU A 10 -34.38 22.42 2.51
CA LEU A 10 -33.65 23.55 1.96
C LEU A 10 -34.17 23.91 0.56
N THR A 11 -35.09 24.84 0.49
CA THR A 11 -35.59 25.37 -0.80
C THR A 11 -35.07 26.79 -0.98
N ILE A 12 -34.39 27.06 -2.10
CA ILE A 12 -33.99 28.43 -2.46
C ILE A 12 -35.23 29.14 -2.98
N ALA A 13 -35.87 29.95 -2.15
CA ALA A 13 -37.04 30.72 -2.54
C ALA A 13 -36.71 31.78 -3.62
N THR A 14 -35.56 32.45 -3.47
CA THR A 14 -35.13 33.50 -4.40
C THR A 14 -33.64 33.35 -4.71
N PRO A 15 -33.26 32.91 -5.91
CA PRO A 15 -31.86 32.87 -6.34
C PRO A 15 -31.26 34.28 -6.38
N CYS A 16 -30.03 34.43 -5.89
CA CYS A 16 -29.26 35.67 -6.03
C CYS A 16 -28.31 35.51 -7.23
N GLU A 17 -28.40 36.43 -8.20
CA GLU A 17 -27.55 36.41 -9.40
C GLU A 17 -26.16 37.02 -9.18
N MET A 18 -25.92 37.66 -8.04
CA MET A 18 -24.61 38.22 -7.71
C MET A 18 -23.58 37.11 -7.51
N ARG A 19 -22.44 37.25 -8.17
CA ARG A 19 -21.33 36.29 -8.03
C ARG A 19 -20.73 36.38 -6.63
N TRP A 20 -20.33 35.24 -6.09
CA TRP A 20 -19.75 35.14 -4.75
C TRP A 20 -18.44 35.95 -4.62
N GLU A 21 -17.68 36.00 -5.70
CA GLU A 21 -16.41 36.70 -5.83
C GLU A 21 -16.56 38.22 -5.70
N ASP A 22 -17.73 38.76 -6.09
CA ASP A 22 -18.05 40.19 -6.03
C ASP A 22 -18.58 40.62 -4.63
N MET A 23 -18.77 39.66 -3.71
CA MET A 23 -19.25 39.92 -2.34
C MET A 23 -18.09 40.20 -1.37
N LYS A 24 -18.35 40.96 -0.30
CA LYS A 24 -17.35 41.31 0.71
C LYS A 24 -17.44 40.42 1.95
N GLY A 25 -16.34 39.83 2.37
CA GLY A 25 -16.27 39.01 3.59
C GLY A 25 -15.19 37.93 3.47
N ASP A 26 -15.38 36.82 4.15
CA ASP A 26 -14.42 35.72 4.19
C ASP A 26 -14.91 34.49 3.39
N ALA A 27 -14.34 33.31 3.64
CA ALA A 27 -14.73 32.07 2.97
C ALA A 27 -16.08 31.50 3.48
N ARG A 28 -16.44 31.81 4.74
CA ARG A 28 -17.64 31.29 5.42
C ARG A 28 -18.83 32.21 5.24
N VAL A 29 -18.65 33.53 5.37
CA VAL A 29 -19.73 34.52 5.30
C VAL A 29 -19.30 35.73 4.49
N ARG A 30 -20.14 36.12 3.53
CA ARG A 30 -19.98 37.36 2.77
C ARG A 30 -21.26 38.17 2.73
N HIS A 31 -21.12 39.48 2.72
CA HIS A 31 -22.23 40.40 2.50
C HIS A 31 -22.45 40.64 1.01
N CYS A 32 -23.67 40.37 0.55
CA CYS A 32 -24.08 40.61 -0.82
C CYS A 32 -24.69 42.01 -0.95
N GLY A 33 -24.14 42.84 -1.84
CA GLY A 33 -24.66 44.18 -2.09
C GLY A 33 -26.02 44.21 -2.79
N ALA A 34 -26.38 43.16 -3.54
CA ALA A 34 -27.64 43.10 -4.27
C ALA A 34 -28.83 42.76 -3.36
N CYS A 35 -28.74 41.67 -2.59
CA CYS A 35 -29.81 41.28 -1.66
C CYS A 35 -29.68 41.95 -0.28
N ARG A 36 -28.54 42.59 0.02
CA ARG A 36 -28.22 43.23 1.31
C ARG A 36 -28.29 42.27 2.52
N LEU A 37 -28.10 40.97 2.27
CA LEU A 37 -28.06 39.93 3.29
C LEU A 37 -26.65 39.35 3.43
N SER A 38 -26.39 38.75 4.58
CA SER A 38 -25.23 37.89 4.79
C SER A 38 -25.49 36.54 4.13
N VAL A 39 -24.61 36.18 3.19
CA VAL A 39 -24.64 34.92 2.45
C VAL A 39 -23.67 33.95 3.12
N HIS A 40 -24.21 32.85 3.64
CA HIS A 40 -23.44 31.82 4.32
C HIS A 40 -23.05 30.70 3.36
N ASN A 41 -21.77 30.36 3.30
CA ASN A 41 -21.26 29.30 2.45
C ASN A 41 -21.31 27.95 3.18
N LEU A 42 -22.28 27.10 2.83
CA LEU A 42 -22.48 25.81 3.48
C LEU A 42 -21.28 24.86 3.31
N SER A 43 -20.50 25.01 2.23
CA SER A 43 -19.31 24.15 2.01
C SER A 43 -18.19 24.40 3.03
N GLU A 44 -18.23 25.55 3.72
CA GLU A 44 -17.27 25.94 4.75
C GLU A 44 -17.88 25.86 6.16
N MET A 45 -19.02 25.19 6.31
CA MET A 45 -19.74 24.99 7.58
C MET A 45 -19.98 23.50 7.82
N THR A 46 -19.90 23.08 9.08
CA THR A 46 -20.25 21.72 9.50
C THR A 46 -21.77 21.54 9.45
N THR A 47 -22.22 20.29 9.42
CA THR A 47 -23.64 19.93 9.40
C THR A 47 -24.38 20.52 10.61
N LEU A 48 -23.74 20.50 11.79
CA LEU A 48 -24.29 21.09 13.02
C LEU A 48 -24.45 22.61 12.92
N GLU A 49 -23.47 23.30 12.34
CA GLU A 49 -23.55 24.75 12.14
C GLU A 49 -24.63 25.12 11.12
N VAL A 50 -24.79 24.30 10.08
CA VAL A 50 -25.85 24.48 9.08
C VAL A 50 -27.23 24.25 9.71
N GLU A 51 -27.40 23.23 10.55
CA GLU A 51 -28.64 23.00 11.31
C GLU A 51 -28.98 24.15 12.26
N ALA A 52 -27.98 24.72 12.93
CA ALA A 52 -28.15 25.89 13.78
C ALA A 52 -28.58 27.13 12.96
N LEU A 53 -28.05 27.28 11.74
CA LEU A 53 -28.43 28.36 10.84
C LEU A 53 -29.86 28.19 10.28
N LEU A 54 -30.31 26.95 10.12
CA LEU A 54 -31.63 26.59 9.57
C LEU A 54 -32.72 26.42 10.64
N GLN A 55 -32.48 26.88 11.86
CA GLN A 55 -33.50 26.82 12.92
C GLN A 55 -34.82 27.47 12.45
N PRO A 56 -35.97 26.89 12.81
CA PRO A 56 -37.27 27.34 12.32
C PRO A 56 -37.54 28.79 12.75
N GLY A 57 -37.86 29.65 11.78
CA GLY A 57 -38.26 31.04 12.01
C GLY A 57 -37.43 32.11 11.29
N GLY A 58 -36.35 31.74 10.58
CA GLY A 58 -35.51 32.67 9.82
C GLY A 58 -35.48 32.39 8.32
N SER A 59 -35.43 33.46 7.51
CA SER A 59 -34.96 33.37 6.13
C SER A 59 -33.47 33.74 6.11
N VAL A 60 -32.63 32.81 5.65
CA VAL A 60 -31.18 33.00 5.56
C VAL A 60 -30.75 32.93 4.11
N CYS A 61 -29.77 33.75 3.72
CA CYS A 61 -29.18 33.66 2.39
C CYS A 61 -27.99 32.70 2.47
N VAL A 62 -27.96 31.70 1.59
CA VAL A 62 -26.94 30.66 1.60
C VAL A 62 -26.39 30.41 0.21
N ARG A 63 -25.10 30.10 0.14
CA ARG A 63 -24.47 29.47 -1.01
C ARG A 63 -24.33 27.98 -0.71
N LEU A 64 -24.90 27.15 -1.56
CA LEU A 64 -24.88 25.71 -1.42
C LEU A 64 -24.43 25.05 -2.71
N TYR A 65 -23.84 23.86 -2.59
CA TYR A 65 -23.54 22.97 -3.70
C TYR A 65 -24.34 21.69 -3.51
N ARG A 66 -25.01 21.23 -4.57
CA ARG A 66 -25.72 19.94 -4.58
C ARG A 66 -24.98 18.96 -5.47
N ARG A 67 -24.81 17.74 -4.96
CA ARG A 67 -24.30 16.60 -5.73
C ARG A 67 -25.44 15.99 -6.58
N PRO A 68 -25.14 15.24 -7.66
CA PRO A 68 -26.16 14.57 -8.47
C PRO A 68 -27.16 13.70 -7.70
N ASP A 69 -26.78 13.19 -6.53
CA ASP A 69 -27.65 12.42 -5.62
C ASP A 69 -28.61 13.30 -4.80
N GLY A 70 -28.59 14.62 -5.02
CA GLY A 70 -29.40 15.61 -4.33
C GLY A 70 -28.76 16.18 -3.06
N THR A 71 -27.73 15.53 -2.51
CA THR A 71 -27.18 15.89 -1.20
C THR A 71 -26.49 17.25 -1.21
N VAL A 72 -26.74 18.07 -0.18
CA VAL A 72 -26.03 19.34 0.05
C VAL A 72 -24.62 19.07 0.58
N VAL A 73 -23.62 19.68 -0.07
CA VAL A 73 -22.23 19.60 0.34
C VAL A 73 -21.98 20.53 1.53
N THR A 74 -21.52 19.96 2.64
CA THR A 74 -21.06 20.67 3.84
C THR A 74 -19.55 20.47 4.04
N GLY A 75 -18.94 21.26 4.92
CA GLY A 75 -17.51 21.18 5.25
C GLY A 75 -17.09 19.83 5.85
N ASP A 76 -18.02 19.09 6.44
CA ASP A 76 -17.76 17.75 6.97
C ASP A 76 -17.39 16.75 5.87
N CYS A 77 -17.91 16.94 4.65
CA CYS A 77 -17.58 16.08 3.51
C CYS A 77 -16.07 16.14 3.20
N ARG A 78 -15.47 17.33 3.27
CA ARG A 78 -14.02 17.52 3.08
C ARG A 78 -13.22 16.85 4.19
N ARG A 79 -13.64 17.00 5.45
CA ARG A 79 -12.96 16.40 6.62
C ARG A 79 -12.97 14.88 6.59
N ILE A 80 -14.12 14.27 6.27
CA ILE A 80 -14.25 12.81 6.16
C ILE A 80 -13.35 12.28 5.03
N TRP A 81 -13.34 12.95 3.88
CA TRP A 81 -12.49 12.55 2.76
C TRP A 81 -11.00 12.72 3.03
N SER A 82 -10.58 13.78 3.73
CA SER A 82 -9.17 13.97 4.09
C SER A 82 -8.70 12.94 5.11
N GLN A 83 -9.51 12.63 6.13
CA GLN A 83 -9.18 11.61 7.13
C GLN A 83 -9.01 10.22 6.51
N GLN A 84 -9.95 9.80 5.64
CA GLN A 84 -9.83 8.50 4.96
C GLN A 84 -8.63 8.42 4.01
N ARG A 85 -8.22 9.56 3.40
CA ARG A 85 -7.02 9.58 2.54
C ARG A 85 -5.72 9.45 3.33
N GLU A 86 -5.62 10.07 4.49
CA GLU A 86 -4.41 9.98 5.33
C GLU A 86 -4.19 8.56 5.84
N GLU A 87 -5.26 7.85 6.22
CA GLU A 87 -5.19 6.44 6.63
C GLU A 87 -4.80 5.52 5.46
N ALA A 88 -5.34 5.74 4.25
CA ALA A 88 -5.02 4.91 3.08
C ALA A 88 -3.57 5.08 2.59
N VAL A 89 -3.02 6.30 2.64
CA VAL A 89 -1.65 6.59 2.16
C VAL A 89 -0.59 6.07 3.13
N THR A 90 -0.84 6.12 4.44
CA THR A 90 0.10 5.62 5.46
C THR A 90 0.24 4.09 5.43
N LEU A 91 -0.85 3.37 5.15
CA LEU A 91 -0.86 1.92 5.05
C LEU A 91 -0.10 1.39 3.82
N LEU A 92 -0.20 2.08 2.68
CA LEU A 92 0.51 1.71 1.45
C LEU A 92 2.01 2.09 1.50
N GLY A 93 2.38 3.17 2.19
CA GLY A 93 3.77 3.62 2.30
C GLY A 93 4.66 2.69 3.12
N THR A 94 4.14 2.08 4.19
CA THR A 94 4.91 1.20 5.09
C THR A 94 5.18 -0.18 4.50
N ALA A 95 4.25 -0.73 3.71
CA ALA A 95 4.46 -2.01 3.03
C ALA A 95 5.60 -1.96 2.01
N ALA A 96 5.70 -0.87 1.25
CA ALA A 96 6.74 -0.71 0.23
C ALA A 96 8.16 -0.63 0.82
N THR A 97 8.33 0.04 1.96
CA THR A 97 9.64 0.19 2.61
C THR A 97 10.13 -1.12 3.22
N VAL A 98 9.24 -1.91 3.84
CA VAL A 98 9.58 -3.22 4.40
C VAL A 98 9.99 -4.20 3.30
N VAL A 99 9.24 -4.26 2.19
CA VAL A 99 9.58 -5.14 1.06
C VAL A 99 10.92 -4.74 0.44
N ALA A 100 11.18 -3.44 0.25
CA ALA A 100 12.45 -2.95 -0.28
C ALA A 100 13.63 -3.27 0.66
N ALA A 101 13.46 -3.12 1.97
CA ALA A 101 14.50 -3.43 2.95
C ALA A 101 14.82 -4.93 2.99
N LEU A 102 13.79 -5.80 3.00
CA LEU A 102 13.98 -7.24 2.98
C LEU A 102 14.64 -7.73 1.68
N SER A 103 14.21 -7.20 0.53
CA SER A 103 14.83 -7.55 -0.76
C SER A 103 16.28 -7.07 -0.85
N PHE A 104 16.61 -5.90 -0.29
CA PHE A 104 17.99 -5.43 -0.21
C PHE A 104 18.87 -6.31 0.70
N LEU A 105 18.36 -6.74 1.85
CA LEU A 105 19.08 -7.67 2.75
C LEU A 105 19.32 -9.04 2.09
N VAL A 106 18.32 -9.57 1.38
CA VAL A 106 18.45 -10.82 0.62
C VAL A 106 19.48 -10.68 -0.49
N LEU A 107 19.47 -9.57 -1.24
CA LEU A 107 20.43 -9.29 -2.29
C LEU A 107 21.86 -9.20 -1.75
N ILE A 108 22.08 -8.50 -0.63
CA ILE A 108 23.38 -8.42 0.04
C ILE A 108 23.84 -9.80 0.52
N GLY A 109 22.94 -10.60 1.11
CA GLY A 109 23.26 -11.96 1.53
C GLY A 109 23.69 -12.85 0.36
N LEU A 110 22.95 -12.81 -0.75
CA LEU A 110 23.30 -13.55 -1.96
C LEU A 110 24.62 -13.06 -2.59
N LEU A 111 24.86 -11.74 -2.61
CA LEU A 111 26.08 -11.15 -3.14
C LEU A 111 27.30 -11.53 -2.28
N THR A 112 27.17 -11.50 -0.96
CA THR A 112 28.26 -11.92 -0.05
C THR A 112 28.53 -13.41 -0.17
N ILE A 113 27.52 -14.28 -0.23
CA ILE A 113 27.71 -15.73 -0.42
C ILE A 113 28.38 -16.05 -1.77
N THR A 114 28.04 -15.35 -2.84
CA THR A 114 28.64 -15.59 -4.17
C THR A 114 30.07 -15.06 -4.25
N LEU A 115 30.33 -13.86 -3.75
CA LEU A 115 31.67 -13.24 -3.77
C LEU A 115 32.64 -13.92 -2.79
N TYR A 116 32.20 -14.24 -1.56
CA TYR A 116 33.04 -14.91 -0.57
C TYR A 116 33.03 -16.43 -0.71
N GLY A 117 31.98 -17.04 -1.28
CA GLY A 117 31.92 -18.47 -1.58
C GLY A 117 32.95 -18.89 -2.64
N ASP A 118 33.25 -18.04 -3.63
CA ASP A 118 34.38 -18.27 -4.55
C ASP A 118 35.72 -18.24 -3.80
N HIS A 119 35.84 -17.42 -2.76
CA HIS A 119 37.02 -17.36 -1.90
C HIS A 119 37.16 -18.59 -0.97
N ILE A 120 36.04 -19.14 -0.46
CA ILE A 120 36.04 -20.35 0.38
C ILE A 120 36.31 -21.61 -0.46
N ARG A 121 35.77 -21.71 -1.69
CA ARG A 121 36.10 -22.80 -2.61
C ARG A 121 37.59 -22.85 -2.94
N ARG A 122 38.27 -21.70 -3.03
CA ARG A 122 39.74 -21.65 -3.21
C ARG A 122 40.52 -22.07 -1.96
N MET A 123 39.99 -21.85 -0.75
CA MET A 123 40.64 -22.30 0.49
C MET A 123 40.47 -23.80 0.77
N PHE A 124 39.34 -24.41 0.39
CA PHE A 124 39.08 -25.84 0.62
C PHE A 124 39.25 -26.72 -0.62
N GLY A 125 39.47 -26.15 -1.80
CA GLY A 125 39.70 -26.85 -3.07
C GLY A 125 41.02 -27.63 -3.15
N SER A 126 41.87 -27.58 -2.13
CA SER A 126 43.11 -28.38 -2.03
C SER A 126 42.96 -29.63 -1.13
N ALA A 127 41.74 -30.00 -0.70
CA ALA A 127 41.53 -31.16 0.15
C ALA A 127 41.22 -32.48 -0.61
N THR A 128 41.35 -32.52 -1.93
CA THR A 128 41.32 -33.77 -2.71
C THR A 128 42.63 -34.02 -3.44
N ALA A 129 43.67 -34.36 -2.69
CA ALA A 129 44.77 -35.18 -3.17
C ALA A 129 45.36 -36.02 -2.03
N GLY A 130 44.50 -36.54 -1.14
CA GLY A 130 44.84 -37.74 -0.41
C GLY A 130 44.91 -38.89 -1.41
N ALA A 131 46.07 -39.10 -2.01
CA ALA A 131 46.37 -40.30 -2.75
C ALA A 131 46.16 -41.49 -1.80
N LEU A 132 45.05 -42.20 -1.94
CA LEU A 132 44.93 -43.52 -1.35
C LEU A 132 46.05 -44.36 -1.98
N PRO A 133 46.91 -45.03 -1.19
CA PRO A 133 47.85 -45.97 -1.76
C PRO A 133 47.04 -47.02 -2.52
N ALA A 134 47.37 -47.21 -3.80
CA ALA A 134 46.81 -48.28 -4.60
C ALA A 134 47.22 -49.61 -3.95
N THR A 135 46.34 -50.17 -3.11
CA THR A 135 46.46 -51.55 -2.66
C THR A 135 46.26 -52.43 -3.88
N SER A 136 47.34 -52.94 -4.44
CA SER A 136 47.30 -53.97 -5.48
C SER A 136 46.56 -55.20 -4.93
N PRO A 137 45.59 -55.78 -5.65
CA PRO A 137 44.93 -57.01 -5.22
C PRO A 137 45.96 -58.15 -5.12
N PRO A 138 45.80 -59.09 -4.17
CA PRO A 138 46.72 -60.21 -4.02
C PRO A 138 46.68 -61.08 -5.29
N ALA A 139 47.87 -61.46 -5.77
CA ALA A 139 48.04 -62.37 -6.88
C ALA A 139 47.43 -63.74 -6.52
N VAL A 140 46.33 -64.09 -7.17
CA VAL A 140 45.74 -65.43 -7.09
C VAL A 140 46.63 -66.37 -7.89
N SER A 141 47.44 -67.17 -7.21
CA SER A 141 48.18 -68.27 -7.81
C SER A 141 47.20 -69.35 -8.27
N ALA A 142 47.14 -69.59 -9.58
CA ALA A 142 46.36 -70.66 -10.19
C ALA A 142 46.85 -72.05 -9.70
N PRO A 143 45.96 -73.01 -9.45
CA PRO A 143 46.35 -74.38 -9.09
C PRO A 143 46.94 -75.12 -10.31
N SER A 144 48.00 -75.89 -10.06
CA SER A 144 48.70 -76.72 -11.03
C SER A 144 47.77 -77.77 -11.69
N PRO A 145 47.95 -78.08 -12.98
CA PRO A 145 47.18 -79.12 -13.65
C PRO A 145 47.55 -80.51 -13.10
N VAL A 146 46.54 -81.26 -12.67
CA VAL A 146 46.63 -82.69 -12.36
C VAL A 146 46.90 -83.45 -13.65
N LEU A 147 48.09 -84.02 -13.77
CA LEU A 147 48.45 -84.92 -14.86
C LEU A 147 47.94 -86.33 -14.52
N GLY A 148 46.81 -86.70 -15.12
CA GLY A 148 46.31 -88.07 -15.12
C GLY A 148 46.96 -88.91 -16.23
N GLY A 149 47.38 -90.12 -15.89
CA GLY A 149 47.65 -91.24 -16.81
C GLY A 149 47.64 -92.53 -15.99
N THR A 150 46.63 -93.41 -16.10
CA THR A 150 46.57 -94.57 -17.03
C THR A 150 47.90 -95.34 -17.03
N GLY A 151 48.08 -96.55 -16.49
CA GLY A 151 47.27 -97.75 -16.49
C GLY A 151 48.03 -98.85 -17.27
N LEU A 152 48.40 -99.97 -16.63
CA LEU A 152 48.82 -101.28 -17.22
C LEU A 152 49.20 -102.21 -16.03
N HIS A 153 48.52 -103.31 -15.70
CA HIS A 153 48.44 -104.64 -16.35
C HIS A 153 49.81 -105.24 -16.73
N ASP A 154 50.34 -106.10 -15.85
CA ASP A 154 50.39 -107.57 -16.00
C ASP A 154 50.64 -108.23 -14.63
#